data_AF-A0A2X3ILH7-F1
#
_entry.id   AF-A0A2X3ILH7-F1
#
_cell.length_a   1.000
_cell.length_b   1.000
_cell.length_c   1.000
_cell.angle_alpha   90.00
_cell.angle_beta   90.00
_cell.angle_gamma   90.00
#
_symmetry.space_group_name_H-M   'P 1'
#
loop_
_entity.id
_entity.type
_entity.pdbx_description
1 polymer ?
#
loop_
_entity_poly.entity_id
_entity_poly.type
_entity_poly.pdbx_seq_one_letter_code
_entity_poly.pdbx_strand_id
1 'polypeptide(L)'
;MHVFSGEIPFGHAVHSFDVAPNTPAISLTGTTLRTGHLYCYLYDSRQQLRASVMLQKPEKVLTVCADWASVGALPGELPSGEWQLHIYNVIGESRSPQPMSYRLDISFNALAAPVDFEKQDVLRPDHQVIFDYQSSLSDRPGWYRGDLHGHTTLSDGNNTLPEALDIMASQGLDFFFLTEHNLSHACLPRHDSVLMLPSIEVTADKGHLNVHGPAATLNMFNADYKQPRFAHSGYCAQAPGKRAEREPCHAASVELAI
;
A
#
# COMPACT_ATOMS: atom_id res chain seq x y z
N MET A 1 -7.94 18.32 -16.72
CA MET A 1 -7.66 18.44 -15.28
C MET A 1 -8.98 18.27 -14.55
N HIS A 2 -9.02 17.41 -13.54
CA HIS A 2 -10.18 17.22 -12.67
C HIS A 2 -9.80 17.65 -11.26
N VAL A 3 -10.73 18.29 -10.56
CA VAL A 3 -10.54 18.68 -9.16
C VAL A 3 -11.67 18.06 -8.36
N PHE A 4 -11.32 17.20 -7.41
CA PHE A 4 -12.23 16.57 -6.48
C PHE A 4 -12.00 17.15 -5.09
N SER A 5 -13.05 17.68 -4.49
CA SER A 5 -13.01 18.14 -3.12
C SER A 5 -14.35 17.85 -2.47
N GLY A 6 -14.32 17.73 -1.15
CA GLY A 6 -15.52 17.44 -0.39
C GLY A 6 -15.18 16.96 0.99
N GLU A 7 -16.17 16.35 1.62
CA GLU A 7 -16.05 15.77 2.94
C GLU A 7 -16.61 14.34 2.89
N ILE A 8 -15.80 13.39 3.33
CA ILE A 8 -16.21 11.99 3.42
C ILE A 8 -16.50 11.72 4.89
N PRO A 9 -17.75 11.43 5.28
CA PRO A 9 -18.04 10.79 6.56
C PRO A 9 -17.23 9.50 6.72
N PHE A 10 -17.44 8.77 7.81
CA PHE A 10 -16.89 7.41 7.87
C PHE A 10 -17.43 6.56 6.70
N GLY A 11 -16.54 6.07 5.83
CA GLY A 11 -16.94 5.26 4.69
C GLY A 11 -16.08 5.41 3.45
N HIS A 12 -16.73 5.28 2.29
CA HIS A 12 -16.12 5.16 0.98
C HIS A 12 -16.82 6.09 -0.01
N ALA A 13 -16.04 6.80 -0.83
CA ALA A 13 -16.51 7.58 -1.97
C ALA A 13 -15.77 7.16 -3.23
N VAL A 14 -16.44 7.29 -4.39
CA VAL A 14 -15.87 7.03 -5.71
C VAL A 14 -16.06 8.26 -6.58
N HIS A 15 -15.00 8.69 -7.25
CA HIS A 15 -15.07 9.65 -8.35
C HIS A 15 -14.67 8.99 -9.65
N SER A 16 -15.40 9.26 -10.71
CA SER A 16 -15.08 8.79 -12.06
C SER A 16 -14.60 9.94 -12.93
N PHE A 17 -13.68 9.65 -13.85
CA PHE A 17 -13.24 10.58 -14.88
C PHE A 17 -12.72 9.83 -16.12
N ASP A 18 -12.81 10.46 -17.29
CA ASP A 18 -12.34 9.85 -18.54
C ASP A 18 -10.85 10.10 -18.79
N VAL A 19 -10.16 9.05 -19.21
CA VAL A 19 -8.78 9.11 -19.72
C VAL A 19 -8.79 8.92 -21.23
N ALA A 20 -8.16 9.85 -21.95
CA ALA A 20 -8.06 9.80 -23.40
C ALA A 20 -7.04 8.73 -23.87
N PRO A 21 -7.18 8.19 -25.10
CA PRO A 21 -6.15 7.35 -25.71
C PRO A 21 -4.79 8.06 -25.76
N ASN A 22 -3.71 7.30 -25.65
CA ASN A 22 -2.32 7.80 -25.68
C ASN A 22 -1.98 8.84 -24.60
N THR A 23 -2.69 8.83 -23.47
CA THR A 23 -2.30 9.63 -22.30
C THR A 23 -0.92 9.19 -21.81
N PRO A 24 0.09 10.08 -21.74
CA PRO A 24 1.46 9.70 -21.40
C PRO A 24 1.66 9.50 -19.90
N ALA A 25 0.98 10.31 -19.08
CA ALA A 25 1.06 10.26 -17.63
C ALA A 25 -0.18 10.91 -16.99
N ILE A 26 -0.42 10.55 -15.72
CA ILE A 26 -1.45 11.11 -14.85
C ILE A 26 -0.78 11.50 -13.54
N SER A 27 -0.88 12.77 -13.14
CA SER A 27 -0.50 13.20 -11.80
C SER A 27 -1.72 13.30 -10.89
N LEU A 28 -1.57 12.76 -9.69
CA LEU A 28 -2.50 12.86 -8.56
C LEU A 28 -1.82 13.72 -7.49
N THR A 29 -2.39 14.87 -7.19
CA THR A 29 -1.94 15.75 -6.11
C THR A 29 -3.05 15.85 -5.09
N GLY A 30 -2.78 15.65 -3.79
CA GLY A 30 -3.82 15.90 -2.81
C GLY A 30 -3.40 15.86 -1.36
N THR A 31 -4.35 16.28 -0.51
CA THR A 31 -4.14 16.46 0.93
C THR A 31 -5.47 16.39 1.69
N THR A 32 -5.39 16.19 3.00
CA THR A 32 -6.50 16.42 3.92
C THR A 32 -6.54 17.88 4.37
N LEU A 33 -7.73 18.45 4.51
CA LEU A 33 -7.89 19.84 4.95
C LEU A 33 -7.90 19.96 6.48
N ARG A 34 -8.18 18.86 7.18
CA ARG A 34 -8.10 18.68 8.64
C ARG A 34 -7.06 17.62 8.98
N THR A 35 -6.60 17.58 10.22
CA THR A 35 -5.70 16.51 10.68
C THR A 35 -6.40 15.16 10.64
N GLY A 36 -5.81 14.20 9.93
CA GLY A 36 -6.29 12.83 9.81
C GLY A 36 -5.91 12.22 8.47
N HIS A 37 -6.28 10.95 8.28
CA HIS A 37 -5.86 10.12 7.17
C HIS A 37 -7.02 9.79 6.24
N LEU A 38 -6.73 9.73 4.93
CA LEU A 38 -7.62 9.14 3.92
C LEU A 38 -6.83 8.18 3.06
N TYR A 39 -7.44 7.05 2.69
CA TYR A 39 -6.82 6.07 1.82
C TYR A 39 -7.36 6.23 0.40
N CYS A 40 -6.50 6.56 -0.55
CA CYS A 40 -6.86 6.82 -1.93
C CYS A 40 -6.29 5.76 -2.86
N TYR A 41 -7.14 5.23 -3.74
CA TYR A 41 -6.79 4.19 -4.70
C TYR A 41 -7.30 4.58 -6.09
N LEU A 42 -6.42 4.65 -7.07
CA LEU A 42 -6.74 4.95 -8.46
C LEU A 42 -6.76 3.68 -9.28
N TYR A 43 -7.91 3.37 -9.86
CA TYR A 43 -8.14 2.23 -10.73
C TYR A 43 -8.34 2.67 -12.17
N ASP A 44 -7.74 1.96 -13.12
CA ASP A 44 -7.95 2.19 -14.54
C ASP A 44 -9.25 1.59 -15.07
N SER A 45 -9.54 1.81 -16.36
CA SER A 45 -10.73 1.25 -17.04
C SER A 45 -10.73 -0.28 -17.15
N ARG A 46 -9.62 -0.94 -16.81
CA ARG A 46 -9.48 -2.41 -16.70
C ARG A 46 -9.48 -2.87 -15.23
N GLN A 47 -9.83 -1.98 -14.29
CA GLN A 47 -9.85 -2.20 -12.84
C GLN A 47 -8.50 -2.60 -12.24
N GLN A 48 -7.39 -2.21 -12.86
CA GLN A 48 -6.05 -2.40 -12.30
C GLN A 48 -5.69 -1.22 -11.40
N LEU A 49 -5.10 -1.51 -10.24
CA LEU A 49 -4.63 -0.48 -9.31
C LEU A 49 -3.39 0.22 -9.90
N ARG A 50 -3.49 1.53 -10.15
CA ARG A 50 -2.42 2.36 -10.76
C ARG A 50 -1.79 3.34 -9.79
N ALA A 51 -2.50 3.70 -8.72
CA ALA A 51 -1.93 4.45 -7.61
C ALA A 51 -2.62 4.11 -6.29
N SER A 52 -1.87 4.15 -5.19
CA SER A 52 -2.30 4.03 -3.80
C SER A 52 -1.55 5.06 -2.97
N VAL A 53 -2.28 5.83 -2.15
CA VAL A 53 -1.67 6.81 -1.24
C VAL A 53 -2.56 7.04 -0.02
N MET A 54 -1.92 7.11 1.14
CA MET A 54 -2.58 7.67 2.32
C MET A 54 -2.39 9.18 2.34
N LEU A 55 -3.45 9.95 2.12
CA LEU A 55 -3.44 11.40 2.21
C LEU A 55 -3.43 11.85 3.66
N GLN A 56 -2.58 12.84 3.92
CA GLN A 56 -2.53 13.61 5.14
C GLN A 56 -2.02 15.01 4.81
N LYS A 57 -1.67 15.81 5.82
CA LYS A 57 -0.82 16.99 5.63
C LYS A 57 0.65 16.58 5.86
N PRO A 58 1.62 17.07 5.06
CA PRO A 58 1.47 17.97 3.91
C PRO A 58 0.91 17.25 2.67
N GLU A 59 0.68 18.02 1.61
CA GLU A 59 0.25 17.52 0.29
C GLU A 59 1.18 16.43 -0.24
N LYS A 60 0.58 15.39 -0.85
CA LYS A 60 1.29 14.31 -1.54
C LYS A 60 1.06 14.43 -3.05
N VAL A 61 2.09 14.10 -3.82
CA VAL A 61 2.06 14.08 -5.29
C VAL A 61 2.51 12.71 -5.77
N LEU A 62 1.73 12.09 -6.66
CA LEU A 62 2.07 10.85 -7.36
C LEU A 62 1.95 11.05 -8.87
N THR A 63 2.75 10.33 -9.66
CA THR A 63 2.72 10.44 -11.13
C THR A 63 2.69 9.09 -11.83
N VAL A 64 1.52 8.59 -12.21
CA VAL A 64 1.37 7.32 -12.93
C VAL A 64 1.74 7.48 -14.41
N CYS A 65 2.56 6.59 -14.96
CA CYS A 65 2.86 6.49 -16.38
C CYS A 65 3.09 5.04 -16.83
N ALA A 66 3.51 4.83 -18.08
CA ALA A 66 3.79 3.49 -18.60
C ALA A 66 4.84 2.73 -17.79
N ASP A 67 5.85 3.45 -17.31
CA ASP A 67 7.01 2.87 -16.62
C ASP A 67 6.92 2.97 -15.10
N TRP A 68 5.94 3.70 -14.57
CA TRP A 68 5.87 4.00 -13.15
C TRP A 68 4.43 4.00 -12.63
N ALA A 69 4.26 3.44 -11.44
CA ALA A 69 3.07 3.54 -10.61
C ALA A 69 3.50 3.82 -9.17
N SER A 70 2.57 4.24 -8.32
CA SER A 70 2.90 4.38 -6.90
C SER A 70 3.35 3.04 -6.32
N VAL A 71 4.02 3.12 -5.18
CA VAL A 71 4.25 1.95 -4.33
C VAL A 71 2.97 1.13 -4.18
N GLY A 72 3.07 -0.20 -4.35
CA GLY A 72 1.96 -1.15 -4.24
C GLY A 72 0.96 -1.12 -5.40
N ALA A 73 1.27 -0.47 -6.52
CA ALA A 73 0.43 -0.39 -7.71
C ALA A 73 1.16 -0.89 -8.99
N LEU A 74 0.41 -1.08 -10.07
CA LEU A 74 0.90 -1.67 -11.32
C LEU A 74 1.26 -0.59 -12.35
N PRO A 75 2.54 -0.51 -12.79
CA PRO A 75 2.90 0.26 -13.97
C PRO A 75 2.36 -0.45 -15.24
N GLY A 76 2.34 0.27 -16.37
CA GLY A 76 1.98 -0.30 -17.67
C GLY A 76 1.20 0.67 -18.57
N GLU A 77 0.71 0.20 -19.71
CA GLU A 77 -0.14 0.99 -20.61
C GLU A 77 -1.27 1.69 -19.84
N LEU A 78 -1.51 2.98 -20.09
CA LEU A 78 -2.66 3.71 -19.52
C LEU A 78 -3.86 3.57 -20.47
N PRO A 79 -4.81 2.64 -20.22
CA PRO A 79 -5.93 2.44 -21.12
C PRO A 79 -6.86 3.65 -21.11
N SER A 80 -7.39 4.00 -22.28
CA SER A 80 -8.48 4.98 -22.36
C SER A 80 -9.76 4.45 -21.71
N GLY A 81 -10.67 5.37 -21.36
CA GLY A 81 -11.99 5.06 -20.80
C GLY A 81 -12.17 5.64 -19.41
N GLU A 82 -13.22 5.20 -18.73
CA GLU A 82 -13.53 5.67 -17.37
C GLU A 82 -12.56 5.07 -16.35
N TRP A 83 -11.90 5.93 -15.59
CA TRP A 83 -11.06 5.59 -14.45
C TRP A 83 -11.78 5.96 -13.15
N GLN A 84 -11.45 5.27 -12.06
CA GLN A 84 -12.12 5.43 -10.77
C GLN A 84 -11.12 5.76 -9.66
N LEU A 85 -11.37 6.84 -8.93
CA LEU A 85 -10.67 7.23 -7.72
C LEU A 85 -11.52 6.85 -6.51
N HIS A 86 -11.09 5.84 -5.77
CA HIS A 86 -11.70 5.40 -4.53
C HIS A 86 -11.04 6.09 -3.36
N ILE A 87 -11.85 6.61 -2.43
CA ILE A 87 -11.36 7.29 -1.23
C ILE A 87 -12.07 6.71 -0.02
N TYR A 88 -11.29 6.20 0.94
CA TYR A 88 -11.79 5.61 2.17
C TYR A 88 -11.42 6.47 3.37
N ASN A 89 -12.42 6.78 4.19
CA ASN A 89 -12.28 7.33 5.53
C ASN A 89 -12.59 6.22 6.54
N VAL A 90 -11.56 5.47 6.90
CA VAL A 90 -11.62 4.39 7.89
C VAL A 90 -10.84 4.82 9.12
N ILE A 91 -11.51 5.52 10.02
CA ILE A 91 -10.94 5.86 11.32
C ILE A 91 -11.03 4.58 12.16
N GLY A 92 -9.90 3.95 12.44
CA GLY A 92 -9.86 2.76 13.27
C GLY A 92 -10.23 3.01 14.74
N GLU A 93 -10.20 1.94 15.52
CA GLU A 93 -10.26 1.95 17.00
C GLU A 93 -11.59 2.42 17.62
N SER A 94 -12.74 2.24 16.95
CA SER A 94 -14.05 2.64 17.50
C SER A 94 -14.16 4.12 17.87
N ARG A 95 -13.29 4.97 17.31
CA ARG A 95 -13.36 6.42 17.49
C ARG A 95 -14.65 6.94 16.87
N SER A 96 -15.23 7.99 17.46
CA SER A 96 -16.41 8.65 16.87
C SER A 96 -16.11 9.08 15.44
N PRO A 97 -16.90 8.65 14.43
CA PRO A 97 -16.76 9.07 13.05
C PRO A 97 -16.58 10.58 12.92
N GLN A 98 -15.43 11.01 12.42
CA GLN A 98 -15.21 12.40 12.03
C GLN A 98 -15.19 12.48 10.51
N PRO A 99 -16.04 13.33 9.92
CA PRO A 99 -15.94 13.61 8.51
C PRO A 99 -14.57 14.20 8.16
N MET A 100 -13.97 13.71 7.09
CA MET A 100 -12.66 14.14 6.64
C MET A 100 -12.78 14.92 5.33
N SER A 101 -12.42 16.20 5.39
CA SER A 101 -12.43 17.07 4.22
C SER A 101 -11.10 16.94 3.46
N TYR A 102 -11.16 16.90 2.13
CA TYR A 102 -9.99 16.67 1.27
C TYR A 102 -10.04 17.51 0.00
N ARG A 103 -8.88 17.57 -0.65
CA ARG A 103 -8.72 18.07 -2.02
C ARG A 103 -7.78 17.15 -2.78
N LEU A 104 -8.18 16.78 -3.99
CA LEU A 104 -7.43 15.97 -4.95
C LEU A 104 -7.53 16.59 -6.34
N ASP A 105 -6.40 16.78 -7.00
CA ASP A 105 -6.27 17.30 -8.34
C ASP A 105 -5.70 16.19 -9.25
N ILE A 106 -6.38 15.87 -10.34
CA ILE A 106 -5.93 14.97 -11.41
C ILE A 106 -5.49 15.80 -12.61
N SER A 107 -4.23 15.67 -12.99
CA SER A 107 -3.64 16.35 -14.15
C SER A 107 -3.09 15.36 -15.17
N PHE A 108 -3.34 15.62 -16.45
CA PHE A 108 -2.78 14.88 -17.59
C PHE A 108 -1.57 15.58 -18.21
N ASN A 109 -1.21 16.76 -17.69
CA ASN A 109 -0.11 17.58 -18.20
C ASN A 109 1.22 17.30 -17.47
N ALA A 110 1.29 16.21 -16.70
CA ALA A 110 2.48 15.88 -15.94
C ALA A 110 3.56 15.31 -16.88
N LEU A 111 4.74 15.92 -16.85
CA LEU A 111 5.96 15.21 -17.25
C LEU A 111 6.30 14.27 -16.10
N ALA A 112 6.61 13.01 -16.40
CA ALA A 112 7.00 12.03 -15.38
C ALA A 112 8.09 12.64 -14.48
N ALA A 113 7.75 12.93 -13.22
CA ALA A 113 8.78 13.26 -12.24
C ALA A 113 9.58 11.97 -12.00
N PRO A 114 10.92 11.99 -12.05
CA PRO A 114 11.69 10.85 -11.62
C PRO A 114 11.37 10.61 -10.15
N VAL A 115 10.90 9.42 -9.84
CA VAL A 115 10.73 9.00 -8.45
C VAL A 115 11.95 8.15 -8.12
N ASP A 116 12.61 8.45 -7.00
CA ASP A 116 13.84 7.79 -6.53
C ASP A 116 13.57 6.35 -6.01
N PHE A 117 12.82 5.56 -6.76
CA PHE A 117 12.66 4.14 -6.52
C PHE A 117 12.92 3.39 -7.83
N GLU A 118 13.73 2.34 -7.75
CA GLU A 118 13.97 1.48 -8.90
C GLU A 118 12.64 0.89 -9.39
N LYS A 119 12.44 0.88 -10.72
CA LYS A 119 11.33 0.17 -11.35
C LYS A 119 11.46 -1.32 -11.03
N GLN A 120 10.57 -1.85 -10.20
CA GLN A 120 10.57 -3.26 -9.85
C GLN A 120 9.17 -3.86 -10.01
N ASP A 121 9.09 -5.02 -10.68
CA ASP A 121 7.88 -5.81 -10.82
C ASP A 121 7.57 -6.50 -9.49
N VAL A 122 6.94 -5.77 -8.57
CA VAL A 122 6.67 -6.21 -7.19
C VAL A 122 5.25 -6.75 -6.99
N LEU A 123 4.40 -6.63 -8.02
CA LEU A 123 2.98 -6.96 -7.97
C LEU A 123 2.53 -7.55 -9.30
N ARG A 124 1.67 -8.58 -9.24
CA ARG A 124 0.98 -9.14 -10.41
C ARG A 124 -0.40 -8.51 -10.59
N PRO A 125 -0.99 -8.56 -11.81
CA PRO A 125 -2.37 -8.11 -12.08
C PRO A 125 -3.46 -8.77 -11.21
N ASP A 126 -3.19 -9.93 -10.61
CA ASP A 126 -4.07 -10.63 -9.68
C ASP A 126 -3.77 -10.30 -8.20
N HIS A 127 -3.07 -9.18 -7.95
CA HIS A 127 -2.68 -8.68 -6.63
C HIS A 127 -1.66 -9.54 -5.87
N GLN A 128 -1.07 -10.55 -6.49
CA GLN A 128 -0.01 -11.34 -5.85
C GLN A 128 1.28 -10.55 -5.71
N VAL A 129 1.86 -10.57 -4.51
CA VAL A 129 3.15 -9.96 -4.21
C VAL A 129 4.27 -10.80 -4.83
N ILE A 130 5.20 -10.13 -5.52
CA ILE A 130 6.42 -10.75 -6.03
C ILE A 130 7.54 -10.42 -5.04
N PHE A 131 7.91 -11.40 -4.21
CA PHE A 131 9.00 -11.30 -3.24
C PHE A 131 9.64 -12.67 -3.02
N ASP A 132 10.96 -12.71 -2.83
CA ASP A 132 11.68 -13.95 -2.52
C ASP A 132 11.64 -14.23 -1.01
N TYR A 133 10.58 -14.89 -0.58
CA TYR A 133 10.39 -15.31 0.82
C TYR A 133 11.37 -16.41 1.28
N GLN A 134 12.21 -16.96 0.39
CA GLN A 134 13.24 -17.92 0.76
C GLN A 134 14.60 -17.26 0.95
N SER A 135 14.74 -15.97 0.63
CA SER A 135 15.98 -15.23 0.84
C SER A 135 16.23 -15.00 2.34
N SER A 136 17.48 -15.19 2.76
CA SER A 136 17.94 -15.01 4.14
C SER A 136 19.33 -14.39 4.17
N LEU A 137 19.62 -13.56 5.18
CA LEU A 137 20.97 -13.04 5.42
C LEU A 137 21.87 -14.04 6.18
N SER A 138 21.27 -14.98 6.90
CA SER A 138 21.96 -16.01 7.69
C SER A 138 21.09 -17.25 7.76
N ASP A 139 21.70 -18.43 7.62
CA ASP A 139 21.08 -19.76 7.74
C ASP A 139 21.30 -20.39 9.13
N ARG A 140 21.90 -19.64 10.05
CA ARG A 140 22.25 -20.14 11.38
C ARG A 140 21.03 -20.12 12.32
N PRO A 141 20.69 -21.21 13.01
CA PRO A 141 19.68 -21.18 14.05
C PRO A 141 20.10 -20.26 15.21
N GLY A 142 19.18 -19.44 15.73
CA GLY A 142 19.50 -18.50 16.80
C GLY A 142 18.33 -17.61 17.19
N TRP A 143 18.58 -16.75 18.18
CA TRP A 143 17.65 -15.68 18.55
C TRP A 143 17.95 -14.44 17.71
N TYR A 144 16.96 -13.99 16.96
CA TYR A 144 17.03 -12.81 16.12
C TYR A 144 16.21 -11.68 16.73
N ARG A 145 16.77 -10.47 16.74
CA ARG A 145 16.10 -9.26 17.19
C ARG A 145 15.38 -8.66 16.01
N GLY A 146 14.08 -8.49 16.11
CA GLY A 146 13.34 -7.82 15.06
C GLY A 146 12.26 -6.91 15.58
N ASP A 147 11.88 -5.98 14.73
CA ASP A 147 10.71 -5.14 14.94
C ASP A 147 9.58 -5.61 14.00
N LEU A 148 8.41 -5.81 14.59
CA LEU A 148 7.24 -6.40 13.95
C LEU A 148 6.23 -5.33 13.53
N HIS A 149 6.48 -4.05 13.80
CA HIS A 149 5.54 -2.98 13.48
C HIS A 149 6.26 -1.66 13.30
N GLY A 150 6.28 -1.14 12.07
CA GLY A 150 6.75 0.21 11.82
C GLY A 150 6.27 0.80 10.50
N HIS A 151 6.22 2.12 10.49
CA HIS A 151 5.73 2.94 9.38
C HIS A 151 6.83 3.84 8.85
N THR A 152 6.80 4.09 7.55
CA THR A 152 7.61 5.10 6.89
C THR A 152 6.74 6.24 6.37
N THR A 153 7.35 7.19 5.69
CA THR A 153 6.67 8.28 4.99
C THR A 153 5.71 7.82 3.88
N LEU A 154 5.69 6.52 3.54
CA LEU A 154 4.69 5.93 2.67
C LEU A 154 3.27 6.01 3.27
N SER A 155 3.12 5.84 4.59
CA SER A 155 1.90 6.12 5.35
C SER A 155 2.08 7.32 6.29
N ASP A 156 2.09 7.11 7.61
CA ASP A 156 2.15 8.12 8.67
C ASP A 156 3.44 8.09 9.50
N GLY A 157 4.43 7.32 9.05
CA GLY A 157 5.77 7.35 9.63
C GLY A 157 6.56 8.62 9.27
N ASN A 158 7.62 8.87 10.03
CA ASN A 158 8.45 10.07 9.88
C ASN A 158 9.75 9.83 9.10
N ASN A 159 10.16 8.57 8.95
CA ASN A 159 11.42 8.20 8.27
C ASN A 159 11.11 7.64 6.89
N THR A 160 11.93 7.93 5.90
CA THR A 160 11.91 7.26 4.59
C THR A 160 12.33 5.79 4.73
N LEU A 161 12.13 4.99 3.68
CA LEU A 161 12.56 3.58 3.68
C LEU A 161 14.06 3.41 3.97
N PRO A 162 14.99 4.16 3.33
CA PRO A 162 16.42 4.07 3.63
C PRO A 162 16.74 4.52 5.06
N GLU A 163 16.16 5.63 5.54
CA GLU A 163 16.39 6.11 6.91
C GLU A 163 15.89 5.10 7.95
N ALA A 164 14.72 4.48 7.72
CA ALA A 164 14.22 3.44 8.60
C ALA A 164 15.18 2.25 8.65
N LEU A 165 15.69 1.79 7.49
CA LEU A 165 16.67 0.70 7.42
C LEU A 165 17.96 1.04 8.17
N ASP A 166 18.49 2.25 8.01
CA ASP A 166 19.69 2.73 8.70
C ASP A 166 19.48 2.79 10.23
N ILE A 167 18.30 3.24 10.66
CA ILE A 167 17.92 3.25 12.09
C ILE A 167 17.91 1.82 12.64
N MET A 168 17.27 0.87 11.95
CA MET A 168 17.22 -0.53 12.39
C MET A 168 18.61 -1.16 12.46
N ALA A 169 19.47 -0.87 11.48
CA ALA A 169 20.86 -1.30 11.49
C ALA A 169 21.64 -0.73 12.68
N SER A 170 21.48 0.57 12.96
CA SER A 170 22.14 1.24 14.10
C SER A 170 21.69 0.71 15.47
N GLN A 171 20.45 0.19 15.55
CA GLN A 171 19.89 -0.42 16.75
C GLN A 171 20.30 -1.90 16.93
N GLY A 172 20.99 -2.48 15.94
CA GLY A 172 21.39 -3.88 15.96
C GLY A 172 20.20 -4.84 15.87
N LEU A 173 19.17 -4.47 15.09
CA LEU A 173 18.13 -5.40 14.69
C LEU A 173 18.60 -6.26 13.51
N ASP A 174 18.11 -7.50 13.45
CA ASP A 174 18.38 -8.45 12.38
C ASP A 174 17.30 -8.41 11.28
N PHE A 175 16.07 -8.04 11.63
CA PHE A 175 14.96 -7.92 10.68
C PHE A 175 13.92 -6.87 11.08
N PHE A 176 13.13 -6.41 10.11
CA PHE A 176 12.07 -5.44 10.29
C PHE A 176 10.89 -5.70 9.34
N PHE A 177 9.68 -5.84 9.87
CA PHE A 177 8.46 -5.88 9.06
C PHE A 177 7.92 -4.47 8.82
N LEU A 178 7.87 -4.08 7.55
CA LEU A 178 7.30 -2.80 7.14
C LEU A 178 5.77 -2.91 7.06
N THR A 179 5.05 -2.28 7.99
CA THR A 179 3.60 -2.44 8.18
C THR A 179 2.83 -1.20 7.76
N GLU A 180 3.02 -0.72 6.53
CA GLU A 180 2.29 0.44 6.02
C GLU A 180 0.76 0.24 6.07
N HIS A 181 0.02 1.32 6.36
CA HIS A 181 -1.43 1.25 6.46
C HIS A 181 -2.10 0.94 5.10
N ASN A 182 -2.77 -0.22 5.03
CA ASN A 182 -3.50 -0.73 3.87
C ASN A 182 -2.70 -0.74 2.55
N LEU A 183 -1.37 -0.86 2.66
CA LEU A 183 -0.44 -0.85 1.55
C LEU A 183 0.62 -1.93 1.79
N SER A 184 0.97 -2.68 0.76
CA SER A 184 2.16 -3.55 0.77
C SER A 184 3.12 -3.14 -0.31
N HIS A 185 4.41 -3.17 0.01
CA HIS A 185 5.49 -2.96 -0.95
C HIS A 185 6.58 -3.99 -0.75
N ALA A 186 6.94 -4.70 -1.83
CA ALA A 186 8.01 -5.68 -1.80
C ALA A 186 9.36 -5.15 -2.35
N CYS A 187 9.42 -3.94 -2.92
CA CYS A 187 10.69 -3.32 -3.31
C CYS A 187 11.27 -2.59 -2.08
N LEU A 188 11.88 -3.39 -1.22
CA LEU A 188 12.46 -2.95 0.03
C LEU A 188 13.97 -2.72 -0.16
N PRO A 189 14.53 -1.67 0.46
CA PRO A 189 15.98 -1.45 0.43
C PRO A 189 16.71 -2.64 1.07
N ARG A 190 17.90 -2.96 0.56
CA ARG A 190 18.73 -4.06 1.04
C ARG A 190 19.80 -3.54 1.99
N HIS A 191 20.10 -4.33 3.03
CA HIS A 191 21.21 -4.11 3.95
C HIS A 191 21.94 -5.42 4.20
N ASP A 192 23.24 -5.36 4.46
CA ASP A 192 24.07 -6.55 4.67
C ASP A 192 23.76 -7.28 5.99
N SER A 193 23.21 -6.55 6.97
CA SER A 193 22.93 -7.07 8.32
C SER A 193 21.48 -6.97 8.78
N VAL A 194 20.59 -6.36 7.98
CA VAL A 194 19.17 -6.18 8.36
C VAL A 194 18.26 -6.59 7.22
N LEU A 195 17.32 -7.49 7.48
CA LEU A 195 16.33 -7.92 6.51
C LEU A 195 15.03 -7.12 6.67
N MET A 196 14.73 -6.24 5.72
CA MET A 196 13.42 -5.61 5.63
C MET A 196 12.45 -6.56 4.91
N LEU A 197 11.30 -6.81 5.52
CA LEU A 197 10.32 -7.81 5.06
C LEU A 197 8.97 -7.16 4.75
N PRO A 198 8.28 -7.60 3.67
CA PRO A 198 6.99 -7.05 3.31
C PRO A 198 5.93 -7.45 4.34
N SER A 199 5.15 -6.46 4.75
CA SER A 199 3.99 -6.64 5.61
C SER A 199 2.92 -5.61 5.22
N ILE A 200 1.74 -5.71 5.83
CA ILE A 200 0.66 -4.71 5.75
C ILE A 200 0.12 -4.52 7.16
N GLU A 201 -0.10 -3.28 7.59
CA GLU A 201 -1.06 -3.01 8.66
C GLU A 201 -2.43 -2.78 8.05
N VAL A 202 -3.34 -3.72 8.26
CA VAL A 202 -4.70 -3.67 7.76
C VAL A 202 -5.50 -2.80 8.71
N THR A 203 -5.79 -1.57 8.29
CA THR A 203 -6.51 -0.57 9.06
C THR A 203 -7.98 -0.54 8.68
N ALA A 204 -8.84 -0.92 9.63
CA ALA A 204 -10.27 -1.06 9.45
C ALA A 204 -11.07 -0.32 10.54
N ASP A 205 -12.40 -0.32 10.42
CA ASP A 205 -13.34 0.38 11.31
C ASP A 205 -13.17 0.10 12.82
N LYS A 206 -12.91 -1.16 13.19
CA LYS A 206 -12.86 -1.60 14.60
C LYS A 206 -11.45 -1.71 15.17
N GLY A 207 -10.42 -1.56 14.35
CA GLY A 207 -9.04 -1.79 14.77
C GLY A 207 -8.17 -2.27 13.63
N HIS A 208 -6.93 -2.61 13.96
CA HIS A 208 -5.91 -2.96 12.99
C HIS A 208 -5.39 -4.38 13.22
N LEU A 209 -4.82 -4.99 12.19
CA LEU A 209 -4.06 -6.24 12.28
C LEU A 209 -2.87 -6.19 11.32
N ASN A 210 -1.75 -6.80 11.72
CA ASN A 210 -0.59 -6.92 10.85
C ASN A 210 -0.61 -8.26 10.11
N VAL A 211 -0.35 -8.21 8.81
CA VAL A 211 -0.15 -9.39 7.96
C VAL A 211 1.30 -9.40 7.49
N HIS A 212 2.12 -10.20 8.18
CA HIS A 212 3.52 -10.43 7.85
C HIS A 212 3.65 -11.44 6.71
N GLY A 213 4.51 -11.16 5.74
CA GLY A 213 4.74 -12.05 4.59
C GLY A 213 3.49 -12.32 3.72
N PRO A 214 2.76 -11.28 3.28
CA PRO A 214 1.51 -11.47 2.54
C PRO A 214 1.79 -12.01 1.12
N ALA A 215 1.11 -13.08 0.72
CA ALA A 215 1.17 -13.59 -0.66
C ALA A 215 0.52 -12.63 -1.68
N ALA A 216 -0.39 -11.77 -1.20
CA ALA A 216 -1.16 -10.84 -2.01
C ALA A 216 -1.44 -9.55 -1.23
N THR A 217 -1.58 -8.45 -1.97
CA THR A 217 -1.93 -7.14 -1.41
C THR A 217 -3.43 -6.99 -1.24
N LEU A 218 -3.84 -5.91 -0.58
CA LEU A 218 -5.24 -5.53 -0.45
C LEU A 218 -5.84 -5.12 -1.80
N ASN A 219 -6.94 -5.76 -2.20
CA ASN A 219 -7.78 -5.24 -3.26
C ASN A 219 -8.81 -4.27 -2.68
N MET A 220 -8.59 -2.97 -2.92
CA MET A 220 -9.42 -1.87 -2.44
C MET A 220 -10.48 -1.40 -3.44
N PHE A 221 -10.75 -2.17 -4.50
CA PHE A 221 -11.80 -1.86 -5.47
C PHE A 221 -13.17 -2.20 -4.87
N ASN A 222 -13.92 -1.17 -4.46
CA ASN A 222 -15.21 -1.33 -3.74
C ASN A 222 -15.12 -2.27 -2.52
N ALA A 223 -13.99 -2.22 -1.79
CA ALA A 223 -13.75 -3.10 -0.66
C ALA A 223 -14.72 -2.82 0.49
N ASP A 224 -15.17 -3.89 1.15
CA ASP A 224 -15.90 -3.77 2.41
C ASP A 224 -14.93 -3.41 3.53
N TYR A 225 -14.97 -2.15 3.94
CA TYR A 225 -14.08 -1.57 4.94
C TYR A 225 -14.54 -1.82 6.39
N LYS A 226 -15.63 -2.57 6.59
CA LYS A 226 -16.16 -2.91 7.92
C LYS A 226 -15.73 -4.31 8.34
N GLN A 227 -15.28 -4.45 9.59
CA GLN A 227 -14.98 -5.73 10.18
C GLN A 227 -16.25 -6.53 10.50
N PRO A 228 -16.26 -7.86 10.25
CA PRO A 228 -15.08 -8.72 10.03
C PRO A 228 -14.67 -8.92 8.56
N ARG A 229 -15.41 -8.37 7.60
CA ARG A 229 -15.27 -8.71 6.17
C ARG A 229 -13.96 -8.19 5.57
N PHE A 230 -13.46 -7.06 6.05
CA PHE A 230 -12.16 -6.53 5.64
C PHE A 230 -10.99 -7.45 6.06
N ALA A 231 -11.05 -8.08 7.24
CA ALA A 231 -10.03 -9.07 7.63
C ALA A 231 -10.03 -10.35 6.78
N HIS A 232 -11.05 -10.56 5.95
CA HIS A 232 -11.18 -11.73 5.08
C HIS A 232 -10.97 -11.41 3.60
N SER A 233 -10.64 -10.17 3.24
CA SER A 233 -10.42 -9.74 1.85
C SER A 233 -9.03 -10.13 1.31
N GLY A 234 -8.68 -11.41 1.37
CA GLY A 234 -7.70 -12.00 0.45
C GLY A 234 -6.27 -12.20 0.95
N TYR A 235 -5.99 -12.10 2.24
CA TYR A 235 -4.64 -12.40 2.76
C TYR A 235 -4.41 -13.91 2.80
N CYS A 236 -3.68 -14.45 1.82
CA CYS A 236 -3.00 -15.73 2.01
C CYS A 236 -1.61 -15.43 2.57
N ALA A 237 -1.27 -15.97 3.73
CA ALA A 237 0.15 -16.12 4.10
C ALA A 237 0.71 -17.27 3.28
N GLN A 238 1.89 -17.11 2.65
CA GLN A 238 2.55 -18.27 2.06
C GLN A 238 3.14 -19.12 3.18
N ALA A 239 2.61 -20.33 3.39
CA ALA A 239 3.34 -21.36 4.12
C ALA A 239 4.46 -21.91 3.20
N PRO A 240 5.70 -22.08 3.68
CA PRO A 240 6.75 -22.67 2.87
C PRO A 240 6.34 -24.07 2.40
N GLY A 241 6.35 -24.29 1.08
CA GLY A 241 6.17 -25.63 0.46
C GLY A 241 4.78 -26.03 -0.03
N LYS A 242 3.76 -25.15 -0.03
CA LYS A 242 2.43 -25.45 -0.64
C LYS A 242 2.01 -24.43 -1.70
N ARG A 243 1.51 -24.91 -2.84
CA ARG A 243 0.87 -24.06 -3.86
C ARG A 243 -0.40 -23.42 -3.27
N ALA A 244 -0.68 -22.18 -3.66
CA ALA A 244 -1.90 -21.47 -3.30
C ALA A 244 -3.13 -22.20 -3.88
N GLU A 245 -3.88 -22.90 -3.02
CA GLU A 245 -5.21 -23.41 -3.35
C GLU A 245 -6.28 -22.43 -2.87
N ARG A 246 -7.38 -22.36 -3.63
CA ARG A 246 -8.50 -21.42 -3.47
C ARG A 246 -9.44 -21.82 -2.32
N GLU A 247 -8.94 -21.92 -1.10
CA GLU A 247 -9.78 -22.05 0.10
C GLU A 247 -9.77 -20.75 0.91
N PRO A 248 -10.87 -20.41 1.61
CA PRO A 248 -10.91 -19.24 2.49
C PRO A 248 -9.89 -19.42 3.61
N CYS A 249 -8.80 -18.65 3.53
CA CYS A 249 -7.69 -18.73 4.47
C CYS A 249 -8.11 -18.08 5.80
N HIS A 250 -8.18 -18.88 6.87
CA HIS A 250 -8.24 -18.34 8.22
C HIS A 250 -6.93 -17.61 8.52
N ALA A 251 -6.99 -16.46 9.21
CA ALA A 251 -5.83 -15.68 9.62
C ALA A 251 -4.78 -16.62 10.25
N ALA A 252 -3.72 -16.89 9.49
CA ALA A 252 -2.64 -17.73 9.96
C ALA A 252 -1.78 -16.87 10.89
N SER A 253 -1.83 -17.19 12.18
CA SER A 253 -0.69 -16.96 13.06
C SER A 253 0.53 -17.61 12.42
N VAL A 254 1.45 -16.78 11.90
CA VAL A 254 2.72 -17.25 11.35
C VAL A 254 3.53 -17.79 12.53
N GLU A 255 3.63 -19.11 12.62
CA GLU A 255 4.70 -19.75 13.36
C GLU A 255 5.98 -19.49 12.54
N LEU A 256 6.75 -18.48 12.95
CA LEU A 256 8.09 -18.22 12.40
C LEU A 256 8.97 -19.41 12.77
N ALA A 257 9.00 -20.42 11.89
CA ALA A 257 10.18 -21.26 11.78
C ALA A 257 11.26 -20.41 11.11
N ILE A 258 12.09 -19.77 11.94
CA ILE A 258 13.31 -19.07 11.55
C ILE A 258 14.40 -20.13 11.29
#